data_AF-A0A1J3ZSV5-F1
#
_entry.id   AF-A0A1J3ZSV5-F1
#
_cell.length_a   1.000
_cell.length_b   1.000
_cell.length_c   1.000
_cell.angle_alpha   90.00
_cell.angle_beta   90.00
_cell.angle_gamma   90.00
#
_symmetry.space_group_name_H-M   'P 1'
#
loop_
_entity.id
_entity.type
_entity.pdbx_description
1 polymer ?
#
loop_
_entity_poly.entity_id
_entity_poly.type
_entity_poly.pdbx_seq_one_letter_code
_entity_poly.pdbx_strand_id
1 'polypeptide(L)' 'MMQIINLLFKVITAVFEKIGFIAGYSTCSYYFDEPEVPKELLEIYKK' A
#
# COMPACT_ATOMS: atom_id res chain seq x y z
N MET A 1 -32.31 -20.57 4.23
CA MET A 1 -31.16 -20.79 3.32
C MET A 1 -30.54 -19.49 2.81
N MET A 2 -31.27 -18.62 2.11
CA MET A 2 -30.73 -17.38 1.50
C MET A 2 -30.01 -16.43 2.48
N GLN A 3 -30.54 -16.27 3.69
CA GLN A 3 -29.97 -15.35 4.69
C GLN A 3 -28.62 -15.81 5.25
N ILE A 4 -28.43 -17.13 5.40
CA ILE A 4 -27.18 -17.72 5.91
C ILE A 4 -26.07 -17.54 4.88
N ILE A 5 -26.39 -17.76 3.61
CA ILE A 5 -25.48 -17.54 2.48
C ILE A 5 -25.08 -16.06 2.40
N ASN A 6 -26.03 -15.14 2.52
CA ASN A 6 -25.75 -13.69 2.54
C ASN A 6 -24.87 -13.28 3.74
N LEU A 7 -25.06 -13.90 4.90
CA LEU A 7 -24.25 -13.62 6.09
C LEU A 7 -22.82 -14.13 5.91
N LEU A 8 -22.65 -15.30 5.29
CA LEU A 8 -21.34 -15.86 4.96
C LEU A 8 -20.58 -15.00 3.94
N PHE A 9 -21.24 -14.54 2.87
CA PHE A 9 -20.64 -13.62 1.92
C PHE A 9 -20.28 -12.27 2.54
N LYS A 10 -21.07 -11.75 3.49
CA LYS A 10 -20.72 -10.54 4.24
C LYS A 10 -19.44 -10.68 5.05
N VAL A 11 -19.22 -11.84 5.66
CA VAL A 11 -17.99 -12.10 6.43
C VAL A 11 -16.79 -12.19 5.50
N ILE A 12 -16.91 -12.90 4.37
CA ILE A 12 -15.84 -13.02 3.38
C ILE A 12 -15.47 -11.64 2.82
N THR A 13 -16.47 -10.88 2.37
CA THR A 13 -16.24 -9.53 1.81
C THR A 13 -15.57 -8.59 2.81
N ALA A 14 -15.99 -8.61 4.08
CA ALA A 14 -15.35 -7.82 5.13
C ALA A 14 -13.87 -8.18 5.35
N VAL A 15 -13.51 -9.47 5.28
CA VAL A 15 -12.11 -9.90 5.42
C VAL A 15 -11.28 -9.45 4.22
N PHE A 16 -11.77 -9.66 3.01
CA PHE A 16 -11.06 -9.28 1.78
C PHE A 16 -10.91 -7.76 1.64
N GLU A 17 -11.89 -6.98 2.09
CA GLU A 17 -11.79 -5.51 2.12
C GLU A 17 -10.68 -5.03 3.04
N LYS A 18 -10.52 -5.63 4.22
CA LYS A 18 -9.43 -5.32 5.15
C LYS A 18 -8.07 -5.74 4.60
N ILE A 19 -7.97 -6.91 3.98
CA ILE A 19 -6.74 -7.37 3.33
C ILE A 19 -6.36 -6.42 2.18
N GLY A 20 -7.32 -6.06 1.32
CA GLY A 20 -7.10 -5.13 0.22
C GLY A 20 -6.67 -3.73 0.68
N PHE A 21 -7.23 -3.24 1.80
CA PHE A 21 -6.84 -1.97 2.39
C PHE A 21 -5.38 -1.97 2.90
N ILE A 22 -4.95 -3.06 3.53
CA ILE A 22 -3.57 -3.22 4.03
C ILE A 22 -2.60 -3.45 2.85
N ALA A 23 -2.99 -4.25 1.86
CA ALA A 23 -2.18 -4.53 0.67
C ALA A 23 -2.07 -3.34 -0.28
N GLY A 24 -3.06 -2.44 -0.28
CA GLY A 24 -3.02 -1.18 -1.01
C GLY A 24 -2.17 -0.09 -0.33
N TYR A 25 -1.67 -0.35 0.88
CA TYR A 25 -0.73 0.55 1.53
C TYR A 25 0.59 0.54 0.76
N SER A 26 0.91 1.68 0.14
CA SER A 26 2.17 1.86 -0.59
C SER A 26 3.34 1.64 0.36
N THR A 27 4.11 0.57 0.13
CA THR A 27 5.37 0.34 0.85
C THR A 27 6.43 1.37 0.49
N CYS A 28 6.24 2.12 -0.60
CA CYS A 28 7.15 3.15 -1.12
C CYS A 28 7.26 4.42 -0.26
N SER A 29 6.80 4.40 0.99
CA SER A 29 6.96 5.51 1.96
C SER A 29 8.08 5.26 2.98
N TYR A 30 8.85 4.18 2.82
CA TYR A 30 9.98 3.92 3.71
C TYR A 30 11.25 4.64 3.23
N TYR A 31 12.09 5.01 4.18
CA TYR A 31 13.40 5.67 4.01
C TYR A 31 14.36 4.96 3.01
N PHE A 32 14.04 3.75 2.58
CA PHE A 32 14.86 2.92 1.70
C PHE A 32 14.37 2.89 0.23
N ASP A 33 13.20 3.44 -0.09
CA ASP A 33 12.64 3.37 -1.46
C ASP A 33 13.15 4.49 -2.38
N GLU A 34 13.52 5.65 -1.83
CA GLU A 34 14.26 6.68 -2.56
C GLU A 34 15.62 6.90 -1.90
N PRO A 35 16.74 6.44 -2.50
CA PRO A 35 18.05 6.84 -2.02
C PRO A 35 18.18 8.35 -2.18
N GLU A 36 18.44 9.06 -1.07
CA GLU A 36 18.73 10.49 -1.11
C GLU A 36 19.89 10.75 -2.08
N VAL A 37 19.67 11.62 -3.07
CA VAL A 37 20.70 11.93 -4.05
C VAL A 37 21.87 12.61 -3.33
N PRO A 38 23.11 12.06 -3.44
CA PRO A 38 24.27 12.65 -2.77
C PRO A 38 24.49 14.09 -3.25
N LYS A 39 24.81 14.98 -2.30
CA LYS A 39 24.88 16.43 -2.52
C LYS A 39 25.89 16.80 -3.61
N GLU A 40 26.95 16.01 -3.74
CA GLU A 40 27.98 16.14 -4.75
C GLU A 40 27.41 16.08 -6.18
N LEU A 41 26.38 15.26 -6.41
CA LEU A 41 25.71 15.17 -7.71
C LEU A 41 24.76 16.33 -7.96
N LEU A 42 24.12 16.87 -6.93
CA LEU A 42 23.21 18.03 -7.05
C LEU A 42 23.97 19.32 -7.39
N GLU A 43 25.22 19.44 -6.96
CA GLU A 43 26.07 20.60 -7.22
C GLU A 43 26.60 20.65 -8.66
N ILE A 44 26.77 19.50 -9.33
CA ILE A 44 27.25 19.42 -10.72
C ILE A 44 26.27 20.07 -11.71
N TYR A 45 24.96 20.05 -11.41
CA TYR A 45 23.90 20.58 -12.27
C TYR A 45 23.52 22.04 -11.98
N LYS A 46 24.15 22.70 -10.99
CA LYS A 46 23.88 24.11 -10.64
C LYS A 46 24.64 25.13 -11.52
N LYS A 47 25.01 24.76 -12.74
CA LYS A 47 25.76 25.63 -13.67
C LYS A 47 24.84 26.39 -14.63
#